data_AF-A0A920URZ8-F1
#
_entry.id   AF-A0A920URZ8-F1
#
_cell.length_a   1.000
_cell.length_b   1.000
_cell.length_c   1.000
_cell.angle_alpha   90.00
_cell.angle_beta   90.00
_cell.angle_gamma   90.00
#
_symmetry.space_group_name_H-M   'P 1'
#
loop_
_entity.id
_entity.type
_entity.pdbx_description
1 polymer ?
#
loop_
_entity_poly.entity_id
_entity_poly.type
_entity_poly.pdbx_seq_one_letter_code
_entity_poly.pdbx_strand_id
1 'polypeptide(L)' 'MPPNKKKQQSSNEITKQDLPNSVEDIDELDAFKKEVQHTYSVIRAIDTTGFEPPSIFMPTVSLRESQ' A
#
# COMPACT_ATOMS: atom_id res chain seq x y z
N MET A 1 22.86 -12.28 30.75
CA MET A 1 22.25 -10.98 30.40
C MET A 1 22.66 -10.61 28.99
N PRO A 2 21.74 -10.40 28.04
CA PRO A 2 22.05 -9.67 26.81
C PRO A 2 21.40 -8.26 26.84
N PRO A 3 22.04 -7.23 26.27
CA PRO A 3 21.34 -6.00 25.92
C PRO A 3 20.62 -6.18 24.58
N ASN A 4 19.29 -6.10 24.64
CA ASN A 4 18.36 -6.12 23.52
C ASN A 4 17.99 -4.68 23.16
N LYS A 5 18.44 -4.16 22.02
CA LYS A 5 17.71 -3.10 21.28
C LYS A 5 17.89 -3.33 19.77
N LYS A 6 16.92 -4.09 19.24
CA LYS A 6 16.69 -4.40 17.83
C LYS A 6 16.73 -3.13 16.98
N LYS A 7 17.57 -3.15 15.93
CA LYS A 7 17.37 -2.31 14.74
C LYS A 7 16.00 -2.71 14.17
N GLN A 8 15.05 -1.80 14.14
CA GLN A 8 13.79 -2.01 13.41
C GLN A 8 14.14 -2.16 11.94
N GLN A 9 14.17 -3.41 11.47
CA GLN A 9 14.17 -3.76 10.06
C GLN A 9 12.94 -3.09 9.44
N SER A 10 13.18 -2.26 8.42
CA SER A 10 12.17 -1.88 7.45
C SER A 10 11.78 -3.12 6.64
N SER A 11 10.90 -3.94 7.19
CA SER A 11 10.29 -5.05 6.47
C SER A 11 9.19 -4.52 5.55
N ASN A 12 9.60 -3.81 4.49
CA ASN A 12 8.80 -3.70 3.27
C ASN A 12 9.09 -4.95 2.42
N GLU A 13 8.77 -6.13 2.94
CA GLU A 13 8.74 -7.34 2.14
C GLU A 13 7.42 -7.37 1.38
N ILE A 14 7.50 -6.92 0.14
CA ILE A 14 6.49 -7.08 -0.89
C ILE A 14 6.23 -8.58 -1.03
N THR A 15 5.05 -9.02 -0.62
CA THR A 15 4.55 -10.37 -0.85
C THR A 15 4.58 -10.64 -2.36
N LYS A 16 5.54 -11.44 -2.80
CA LYS A 16 5.65 -11.89 -4.19
C LYS A 16 4.42 -12.74 -4.47
N GLN A 17 3.53 -12.21 -5.30
CA GLN A 17 2.42 -12.99 -5.83
C GLN A 17 3.02 -14.12 -6.67
N ASP A 18 2.75 -15.38 -6.30
CA ASP A 18 3.00 -16.55 -7.12
C ASP A 18 2.04 -16.51 -8.32
N LEU A 19 2.46 -15.79 -9.36
CA LEU A 19 1.86 -15.85 -10.68
C LEU A 19 2.93 -16.43 -11.62
N PRO A 20 2.61 -17.46 -12.43
CA PRO A 20 3.55 -17.98 -13.41
C PRO A 20 3.73 -16.94 -14.51
N ASN A 21 4.64 -15.99 -14.31
CA ASN A 21 4.94 -14.97 -15.32
C ASN A 21 5.68 -15.63 -16.48
N SER A 22 5.03 -15.75 -17.64
CA SER A 22 5.75 -15.97 -18.91
C SER A 22 6.69 -14.79 -19.15
N VAL A 23 7.77 -14.99 -19.91
CA VAL A 23 8.73 -13.91 -20.20
C VAL A 23 8.05 -12.75 -20.94
N GLU A 24 7.07 -13.05 -21.79
CA GLU A 24 6.19 -12.07 -22.44
C GLU A 24 5.34 -11.26 -21.44
N ASP A 25 4.91 -11.87 -20.33
CA ASP A 25 4.12 -11.19 -19.31
C ASP A 25 4.97 -10.16 -18.53
N ILE A 26 6.30 -10.33 -18.46
CA ILE A 26 7.18 -9.47 -17.65
C ILE A 26 7.36 -8.09 -18.29
N ASP A 27 7.55 -8.03 -19.61
CA ASP A 27 7.73 -6.77 -20.34
C ASP A 27 6.42 -5.97 -20.39
N GLU A 28 5.29 -6.66 -20.57
CA GLU A 28 3.96 -6.05 -20.49
C GLU A 28 3.66 -5.55 -19.06
N LEU A 29 4.05 -6.30 -18.04
CA LEU A 29 3.92 -5.90 -16.63
C LEU A 29 4.77 -4.67 -16.29
N ASP A 30 5.96 -4.49 -16.86
CA ASP A 30 6.79 -3.30 -16.60
C ASP A 30 6.18 -2.05 -17.23
N ALA A 31 5.65 -2.14 -18.45
CA ALA A 31 4.88 -1.07 -19.08
C ALA A 31 3.65 -0.70 -18.23
N PHE A 32 2.90 -1.71 -17.78
CA PHE A 32 1.71 -1.50 -16.94
C PHE A 32 2.06 -0.88 -15.58
N LYS A 33 3.17 -1.30 -14.95
CA LYS A 33 3.65 -0.70 -13.69
C LYS A 33 3.93 0.79 -13.83
N LYS A 34 4.55 1.22 -14.93
CA LYS A 34 4.84 2.64 -15.18
C LYS A 34 3.56 3.45 -15.34
N GLU A 35 2.58 2.93 -16.07
CA GLU A 35 1.28 3.58 -16.25
C GLU A 35 0.50 3.69 -14.93
N VAL A 36 0.48 2.61 -14.14
CA VAL A 36 -0.13 2.61 -12.80
C VAL A 36 0.55 3.65 -11.90
N GLN A 37 1.88 3.67 -11.86
CA GLN A 37 2.64 4.64 -11.06
C GLN A 37 2.38 6.08 -11.50
N HIS A 38 2.34 6.33 -12.81
CA HIS A 38 2.01 7.63 -13.36
C HIS A 38 0.59 8.06 -12.95
N THR A 39 -0.40 7.19 -13.11
CA THR A 39 -1.80 7.44 -12.73
C THR A 39 -1.94 7.81 -11.26
N TYR A 40 -1.33 7.03 -10.35
CA TYR A 40 -1.33 7.35 -8.91
C TYR A 40 -0.53 8.60 -8.57
N SER A 41 0.41 9.03 -9.41
CA SER A 41 1.11 10.30 -9.23
C SER A 41 0.22 11.49 -9.58
N VAL A 42 -0.59 11.39 -10.64
CA VAL A 42 -1.61 12.39 -10.99
C VAL A 42 -2.67 12.51 -9.89
N ILE A 43 -3.34 11.40 -9.57
CA ILE A 43 -3.61 10.95 -8.20
C ILE A 43 -3.35 11.94 -7.05
N ARG A 44 -2.13 11.79 -6.53
CA ARG A 44 -1.59 12.47 -5.35
C ARG A 44 -1.31 13.94 -5.56
N ALA A 45 -1.28 14.43 -6.79
CA ALA A 45 -1.07 15.84 -7.08
C ALA A 45 -2.35 16.67 -6.96
N ILE A 46 -3.53 16.03 -6.82
CA ILE A 46 -4.79 16.72 -6.58
C ILE A 46 -4.74 17.42 -5.22
N ASP A 47 -5.05 18.72 -5.19
CA ASP A 47 -5.21 19.47 -3.95
C ASP A 47 -6.47 18.99 -3.21
N THR A 48 -6.26 18.38 -2.06
CA THR A 48 -7.32 17.85 -1.19
C THR A 48 -7.55 18.74 0.04
N THR A 49 -7.06 19.98 0.03
CA THR A 49 -7.28 20.93 1.12
C THR A 49 -8.78 21.14 1.35
N GLY A 50 -9.24 20.82 2.56
CA GLY A 50 -10.66 20.91 2.95
C GLY A 50 -11.53 19.74 2.49
N PHE A 51 -10.96 18.72 1.85
CA PHE A 51 -11.68 17.47 1.54
C PHE A 51 -11.58 16.50 2.72
N GLU A 52 -12.71 16.15 3.32
CA GLU A 52 -12.80 15.07 4.30
C GLU A 52 -13.01 13.73 3.57
N PRO A 53 -12.16 12.72 3.80
CA PRO A 53 -12.36 11.39 3.21
C PRO A 53 -13.68 10.78 3.66
N PRO A 54 -14.32 9.93 2.83
CA PRO A 54 -15.52 9.22 3.25
C PRO A 54 -15.30 8.45 4.55
N SER A 55 -16.28 8.47 5.45
CA SER A 55 -16.19 7.94 6.82
C SER A 55 -15.80 6.46 6.90
N ILE A 56 -16.06 5.68 5.85
CA ILE A 56 -15.63 4.28 5.72
C ILE A 56 -14.09 4.10 5.73
N PHE A 57 -13.35 5.15 5.35
CA PHE A 57 -11.89 5.17 5.35
C PHE A 57 -11.30 5.77 6.63
N MET A 58 -12.14 6.32 7.50
CA MET A 58 -11.72 6.83 8.80
C MET A 58 -11.77 5.70 9.83
N PRO A 59 -10.73 5.55 10.67
CA PRO A 59 -10.78 4.63 11.78
C PRO A 59 -11.99 4.95 12.67
N THR A 60 -13.00 4.10 12.61
CA THR A 60 -14.18 4.20 13.47
C THR A 60 -13.95 3.34 14.71
N VAL A 61 -14.27 3.89 15.87
CA VAL A 61 -14.20 3.13 17.12
C VAL A 61 -15.21 1.98 17.06
N SER A 62 -14.71 0.74 17.11
CA SER A 62 -15.57 -0.43 17.21
C SER A 62 -16.14 -0.50 18.63
N LEU A 63 -17.41 -0.13 18.76
CA LEU A 63 -18.16 -0.36 20.00
C LEU A 63 -18.64 -1.81 19.97
N ARG A 64 -18.01 -2.67 20.80
CA ARG A 64 -18.64 -3.94 21.16
C ARG A 64 -19.84 -3.62 22.04
N GLU A 65 -20.99 -4.18 21.72
CA GLU A 65 -22.15 -4.13 22.61
C GLU A 65 -21.72 -4.74 23.96
N SER A 66 -21.90 -3.98 25.05
CA SER A 66 -21.66 -4.47 26.39
C SER A 66 -22.74 -5.51 26.68
N GLN A 67 -22.32 -6.76 26.82
CA GLN A 67 -23.16 -7.82 27.35
C GLN A 67 -23.51 -7.56 28.82
#